data_AF-A0A1V3S7D1-F1
#
_entry.id   AF-A0A1V3S7D1-F1
#
_cell.length_a   1.000
_cell.length_b   1.000
_cell.length_c   1.000
_cell.angle_alpha   90.00
_cell.angle_beta   90.00
_cell.angle_gamma   90.00
#
_symmetry.space_group_name_H-M   'P 1'
#
loop_
_entity.id
_entity.type
_entity.pdbx_description
1 polymer ?
#
loop_
_entity_poly.entity_id
_entity_poly.type
_entity_poly.pdbx_seq_one_letter_code
_entity_poly.pdbx_strand_id
1 'polypeptide(L)'
;MLQFGSGISADQLWFRKNGMDLEVSIIGTADKVTISKWSSSDQAGTQKAQHVEQFRTADGKVLLDNQVDQLVGAMAAFAPPAAGQTSLPNNYKEALV
;
A
#
# COMPACT_ATOMS: atom_id res chain seq x y z
N MET A 1 -5.37 5.86 -11.93
CA MET A 1 -5.43 4.48 -11.38
C MET A 1 -4.05 3.84 -11.47
N LEU A 2 -3.72 2.92 -10.56
CA LEU A 2 -2.53 2.07 -10.60
C LEU A 2 -2.99 0.61 -10.74
N GLN A 3 -2.36 -0.16 -11.64
CA GLN A 3 -2.70 -1.56 -11.87
C GLN A 3 -1.46 -2.45 -11.70
N PHE A 4 -1.59 -3.49 -10.90
CA PHE A 4 -0.57 -4.50 -10.69
C PHE A 4 -0.66 -5.60 -11.75
N GLY A 5 0.48 -6.17 -12.12
CA GLY A 5 0.60 -7.22 -13.13
C GLY A 5 -0.04 -8.55 -12.71
N SER A 6 -0.17 -9.45 -13.69
CA SER A 6 -0.74 -10.80 -13.50
C SER A 6 -0.03 -11.57 -12.38
N GLY A 7 -0.81 -12.21 -11.51
CA GLY A 7 -0.28 -13.01 -10.40
C GLY A 7 0.08 -12.22 -9.15
N ILE A 8 -0.21 -10.90 -9.11
CA ILE A 8 -0.10 -10.07 -7.90
C ILE A 8 -1.50 -9.86 -7.33
N SER A 9 -1.78 -10.50 -6.19
CA SER A 9 -3.01 -10.32 -5.41
C SER A 9 -2.84 -9.26 -4.31
N ALA A 10 -3.96 -8.77 -3.78
CA ALA A 10 -3.94 -7.69 -2.78
C ALA A 10 -3.24 -8.09 -1.48
N ASP A 11 -3.24 -9.38 -1.13
CA ASP A 11 -2.51 -9.90 0.02
C ASP A 11 -1.01 -10.09 -0.22
N GLN A 12 -0.50 -9.77 -1.42
CA GLN A 12 0.94 -9.67 -1.69
C GLN A 12 1.44 -8.23 -1.66
N LEU A 13 0.56 -7.26 -1.40
CA LEU A 13 0.91 -5.85 -1.34
C LEU A 13 1.14 -5.43 0.11
N TRP A 14 2.29 -4.79 0.34
CA TRP A 14 2.60 -4.12 1.59
C TRP A 14 2.56 -2.61 1.39
N PHE A 15 1.64 -1.94 2.08
CA PHE A 15 1.47 -0.49 2.05
C PHE A 15 2.18 0.13 3.24
N ARG A 16 3.04 1.10 2.97
CA ARG A 16 3.82 1.80 3.99
C ARG A 16 3.87 3.29 3.69
N LYS A 17 3.67 4.09 4.74
CA LYS A 17 4.01 5.51 4.68
C LYS A 17 5.50 5.73 4.96
N ASN A 18 6.17 6.45 4.08
CA ASN A 18 7.56 6.87 4.25
C ASN A 18 7.65 8.40 4.14
N GLY A 19 7.65 9.09 5.28
CA GLY A 19 7.50 10.54 5.31
C GLY A 19 6.12 10.96 4.77
N MET A 20 6.10 11.68 3.64
CA MET A 20 4.87 12.09 2.94
C MET A 20 4.48 11.15 1.80
N ASP A 21 5.31 10.16 1.50
CA ASP A 21 5.16 9.30 0.34
C ASP A 21 4.50 7.98 0.75
N LEU A 22 3.73 7.41 -0.18
CA LEU A 22 3.22 6.06 -0.07
C LEU A 22 4.14 5.11 -0.83
N GLU A 23 4.74 4.17 -0.12
CA GLU A 23 5.46 3.04 -0.70
C GLU A 23 4.51 1.83 -0.74
N VAL A 24 4.40 1.22 -1.92
CA VAL A 24 3.68 -0.04 -2.12
C VAL A 24 4.67 -1.07 -2.64
N SER A 25 4.96 -2.08 -1.82
CA SER A 25 5.95 -3.11 -2.12
C SER A 25 5.27 -4.45 -2.38
N ILE A 26 5.82 -5.25 -3.29
CA ILE A 26 5.39 -6.63 -3.51
C ILE A 26 6.15 -7.54 -2.56
N ILE A 27 5.42 -8.24 -1.70
CA ILE A 27 5.99 -9.12 -0.69
C ILE A 27 6.74 -10.28 -1.38
N GLY A 28 7.99 -10.48 -0.99
CA GLY A 28 8.86 -11.52 -1.55
C GLY A 28 9.62 -11.09 -2.81
N THR A 29 9.48 -9.84 -3.27
CA THR A 29 10.29 -9.29 -4.37
C THR A 29 10.95 -7.96 -3.96
N ALA A 30 11.84 -7.44 -4.82
CA ALA A 30 12.42 -6.10 -4.66
C ALA A 30 11.56 -5.01 -5.31
N ASP A 31 10.46 -5.39 -5.96
CA ASP A 31 9.62 -4.47 -6.72
C ASP A 31 8.80 -3.61 -5.77
N LYS A 32 8.82 -2.31 -6.04
CA LYS A 32 8.03 -1.33 -5.31
C LYS A 32 7.66 -0.15 -6.17
N VAL A 33 6.54 0.46 -5.81
CA VAL A 33 6.11 1.75 -6.32
C VAL A 33 6.15 2.75 -5.18
N THR A 34 6.62 3.96 -5.47
CA THR A 34 6.53 5.10 -4.55
C THR A 34 5.66 6.16 -5.18
N ILE A 35 4.58 6.53 -4.50
CA ILE A 35 3.72 7.64 -4.87
C ILE A 35 4.11 8.82 -3.98
N SER A 36 4.80 9.78 -4.58
CA SER A 36 5.26 10.96 -3.86
C SER A 36 4.11 11.89 -3.48
N LYS A 37 4.22 12.55 -2.32
CA LYS A 37 3.20 13.48 -1.81
C LYS A 37 1.81 12.85 -1.64
N TRP A 38 1.76 11.57 -1.28
CA TRP A 38 0.51 10.84 -0.98
C TRP A 38 -0.28 11.51 0.15
N SER A 39 0.40 11.86 1.24
CA SER A 39 -0.22 12.64 2.31
C SER A 39 0.30 14.08 2.27
N SER A 40 -0.53 15.02 1.82
CA SER A 40 -0.24 16.45 1.97
C SER A 40 -0.39 16.82 3.45
N SER A 41 0.69 16.71 4.20
CA SER A 41 0.79 17.30 5.55
C SER A 41 1.52 18.63 5.49
N ASP A 42 1.17 19.45 4.50
CA ASP A 42 1.53 20.85 4.52
C ASP A 42 0.56 21.56 5.47
N GLN A 43 1.07 21.97 6.65
CA GLN A 43 0.36 22.80 7.63
C GLN A 43 -0.18 24.12 7.06
N ALA A 44 0.33 24.58 5.91
CA ALA A 44 -0.10 25.76 5.17
C ALA A 44 -1.12 25.45 4.05
N GLY A 45 -1.49 24.19 3.80
CA GLY A 45 -2.51 23.80 2.83
C GLY A 45 -2.20 24.15 1.37
N THR A 46 -0.95 24.50 1.06
CA THR A 46 -0.52 24.97 -0.27
C THR A 46 -0.13 23.84 -1.23
N GLN A 47 0.17 22.64 -0.74
CA GLN A 47 0.50 21.49 -1.58
C GLN A 47 -0.67 20.53 -1.76
N LYS A 48 -1.09 20.32 -3.03
CA LYS A 48 -2.07 19.29 -3.39
C LYS A 48 -1.46 17.89 -3.19
N ALA A 49 -2.14 17.05 -2.40
CA ALA A 49 -1.80 15.64 -2.32
C ALA A 49 -1.96 14.96 -3.69
N GLN A 50 -1.08 14.01 -3.97
CA GLN A 50 -1.20 13.10 -5.11
C GLN A 50 -1.98 11.89 -4.62
N HIS A 51 -3.22 11.73 -5.11
CA HIS A 51 -4.02 10.56 -4.81
C HIS A 51 -4.21 9.70 -6.06
N VAL A 52 -4.01 8.40 -5.86
CA VAL A 52 -4.40 7.36 -6.81
C VAL A 52 -5.75 6.84 -6.33
N GLU A 53 -6.80 7.16 -7.08
CA GLU A 53 -8.19 6.85 -6.71
C GLU A 53 -8.46 5.34 -6.64
N GLN A 54 -7.73 4.55 -7.42
CA GLN A 54 -7.95 3.10 -7.54
C GLN A 54 -6.63 2.38 -7.74
N PHE A 55 -6.41 1.39 -6.88
CA PHE A 55 -5.36 0.38 -6.98
C PHE A 55 -6.02 -0.93 -7.38
N ARG A 56 -5.65 -1.47 -8.53
CA ARG A 56 -6.24 -2.69 -9.08
C ARG A 56 -5.23 -3.82 -9.09
N THR A 57 -5.57 -4.94 -8.49
CA THR A 57 -4.79 -6.17 -8.56
C THR A 57 -5.28 -7.04 -9.72
N ALA A 58 -4.45 -7.97 -10.16
CA ALA A 58 -4.76 -8.77 -11.35
C ALA A 58 -5.90 -9.77 -11.14
N ASP A 59 -6.22 -10.08 -9.88
CA ASP A 59 -7.40 -10.86 -9.48
C ASP A 59 -8.72 -10.05 -9.58
N GLY A 60 -8.66 -8.79 -10.02
CA GLY A 60 -9.82 -7.92 -10.20
C GLY A 60 -10.24 -7.15 -8.95
N LYS A 61 -9.53 -7.31 -7.81
CA LYS A 61 -9.82 -6.52 -6.61
C LYS A 61 -9.39 -5.07 -6.81
N VAL A 62 -10.25 -4.16 -6.35
CA VAL A 62 -10.03 -2.72 -6.39
C VAL A 62 -9.95 -2.22 -4.96
N LEU A 63 -8.84 -1.56 -4.62
CA LEU A 63 -8.69 -0.80 -3.38
C LEU A 63 -8.82 0.69 -3.71
N LEU A 64 -9.73 1.36 -3.03
CA LEU A 64 -9.92 2.80 -3.10
C LEU A 64 -8.86 3.52 -2.26
N ASP A 65 -8.65 4.81 -2.52
CA ASP A 65 -7.69 5.64 -1.79
C ASP A 65 -7.88 5.60 -0.26
N ASN A 66 -9.13 5.69 0.21
CA ASN A 66 -9.47 5.62 1.63
C ASN A 66 -9.16 4.25 2.26
N GLN A 67 -9.33 3.16 1.50
CA GLN A 67 -8.99 1.80 1.93
C GLN A 67 -7.48 1.63 2.00
N VAL A 68 -6.74 2.24 1.07
CA VAL A 68 -5.28 2.27 1.13
C VAL A 68 -4.81 3.04 2.35
N ASP A 69 -5.42 4.18 2.69
CA ASP A 69 -5.08 4.92 3.92
C ASP A 69 -5.34 4.10 5.19
N GLN A 70 -6.47 3.37 5.24
CA GLN A 70 -6.77 2.44 6.34
C GLN A 70 -5.69 1.35 6.46
N LEU A 71 -5.32 0.73 5.33
CA LEU A 71 -4.28 -0.30 5.30
C LEU A 71 -2.91 0.26 5.71
N VAL A 72 -2.53 1.45 5.25
CA VAL A 72 -1.29 2.12 5.65
C VAL A 72 -1.26 2.33 7.17
N GLY A 73 -2.37 2.81 7.74
CA GLY A 73 -2.50 3.03 9.18
C GLY A 73 -2.39 1.73 9.98
N ALA A 74 -3.08 0.68 9.54
CA ALA A 74 -3.05 -0.61 10.21
C ALA A 74 -1.70 -1.33 10.05
N MET A 75 -1.12 -1.33 8.85
CA MET A 75 0.20 -1.91 8.55
C MET A 75 1.34 -1.19 9.28
N ALA A 76 1.19 0.09 9.63
CA ALA A 76 2.19 0.84 10.39
C ALA A 76 2.44 0.28 11.80
N ALA A 77 1.50 -0.50 12.36
CA ALA A 77 1.67 -1.18 13.63
C ALA A 77 2.56 -2.45 13.55
N PHE A 78 2.91 -2.88 12.35
CA PHE A 78 3.58 -4.14 12.08
C PHE A 78 4.92 -3.93 11.36
N ALA A 79 5.85 -4.85 11.55
CA ALA A 79 7.06 -4.91 10.74
C ALA A 79 6.72 -5.45 9.33
N PRO A 80 7.40 -4.98 8.26
CA PRO A 80 7.24 -5.53 6.93
C PRO A 80 7.43 -7.06 6.92
N PRO A 81 6.66 -7.80 6.09
CA PRO A 81 6.81 -9.24 5.94
C PRO A 81 8.26 -9.65 5.65
N ALA A 82 8.69 -10.75 6.25
CA ALA A 82 10.07 -11.22 6.11
C ALA A 82 10.37 -11.64 4.67
N ALA A 83 11.63 -11.54 4.23
CA ALA A 83 12.05 -11.83 2.85
C ALA A 83 11.78 -13.28 2.36
N GLY A 84 11.38 -14.20 3.25
CA GLY A 84 10.94 -15.55 2.89
C GLY A 84 9.43 -15.71 2.69
N GLN A 85 8.66 -14.65 2.92
CA GLN A 85 7.21 -14.63 2.71
C GLN A 85 6.91 -14.04 1.33
N THR A 86 5.85 -14.54 0.69
CA THR A 86 5.36 -14.06 -0.61
C THR A 86 3.97 -13.44 -0.53
N SER A 87 3.38 -13.41 0.66
CA SER A 87 2.09 -12.79 0.97
C SER A 87 2.06 -12.37 2.44
N LEU A 88 1.05 -11.57 2.79
CA LEU A 88 0.75 -11.18 4.16
C LEU A 88 0.63 -12.43 5.05
N PRO A 89 1.31 -12.48 6.19
CA PRO A 89 1.10 -13.51 7.19
C PRO A 89 -0.36 -13.59 7.64
N ASN A 90 -0.85 -14.77 8.03
CA ASN A 90 -2.25 -14.94 8.46
C ASN A 90 -2.64 -14.00 9.62
N ASN A 91 -1.74 -13.83 10.60
CA ASN A 91 -1.95 -12.91 11.72
C ASN A 91 -2.05 -11.43 11.28
N TYR A 92 -1.47 -11.06 10.14
CA TYR A 92 -1.62 -9.72 9.58
C TYR A 92 -2.96 -9.63 8.82
N LYS A 93 -3.32 -10.65 8.04
CA LYS A 93 -4.61 -10.68 7.33
C LYS A 93 -5.78 -10.50 8.30
N GLU A 94 -5.74 -11.18 9.45
CA GLU A 94 -6.77 -11.07 10.51
C GLU A 94 -6.85 -9.68 11.16
N ALA A 95 -5.75 -8.92 11.15
CA ALA A 95 -5.70 -7.59 11.74
C ALA A 95 -6.00 -6.45 10.74
N LEU A 96 -6.02 -6.77 9.44
CA LEU A 96 -6.15 -5.81 8.33
C LEU A 96 -7.53 -5.87 7.63
N VAL A 97 -8.50 -6.60 8.21
CA VAL A 97 -9.88 -6.76 7.71
C VAL A 97 -10.83 -5.66 8.18
#